data_AF-A0AAJ0CP85-F1
#
_entry.id   AF-A0AAJ0CP85-F1
#
_cell.length_a   1.000
_cell.length_b   1.000
_cell.length_c   1.000
_cell.angle_alpha   90.00
_cell.angle_beta   90.00
_cell.angle_gamma   90.00
#
_symmetry.space_group_name_H-M   'P 1'
#
loop_
_entity.id
_entity.type
_entity.pdbx_description
1 polymer ?
#
loop_
_entity_poly.entity_id
_entity_poly.type
_entity_poly.pdbx_seq_one_letter_code
_entity_poly.pdbx_strand_id
1 'polypeptide(L)'
;MAAAANTTPQFSSKSPTIRRILREAAEISSSPSADYAAEPLDSDLFEWHFTLRGPPKSVYSDGLYHGRIILPPTYPLRPPSFRFTTPNGRFEANREICLSISGHHEETWQPAWGIRTAIVALRSFMETDARGQLGGLDTTDEVRRHLARESRSFRCPTCAQSNMDIISESGKKASESLVSSTSEIQIPPELSMGWRDEMTAKRQDPERDASTLNPLKVSSDEGCDPEIAEGFVQTGPVDRSIVEESQSSISAATNGSSSSSSAERLGESRAALMDGSTVRPASRLQIRQRQSSTTERPHDGVPLWIDRAIVALVIVLAALLLKVLFGI
;
A
#
# COMPACT_ATOMS: atom_id res chain seq x y z
N MET A 1 -7.03 -42.90 -21.19
CA MET A 1 -6.37 -41.65 -20.74
C MET A 1 -6.65 -40.58 -21.78
N ALA A 2 -7.59 -39.67 -21.51
CA ALA A 2 -7.93 -38.59 -22.44
C ALA A 2 -7.04 -37.38 -22.12
N ALA A 3 -6.25 -36.94 -23.11
CA ALA A 3 -5.45 -35.73 -23.03
C ALA A 3 -6.38 -34.51 -23.03
N ALA A 4 -6.30 -33.67 -22.00
CA ALA A 4 -6.99 -32.39 -21.97
C ALA A 4 -6.37 -31.48 -23.04
N ALA A 5 -7.18 -31.11 -24.04
CA ALA A 5 -6.79 -30.11 -25.03
C ALA A 5 -6.76 -28.73 -24.34
N ASN A 6 -5.57 -28.14 -24.25
CA ASN A 6 -5.39 -26.76 -23.83
C ASN A 6 -5.90 -25.85 -24.95
N THR A 7 -7.18 -25.52 -24.91
CA THR A 7 -7.77 -24.46 -25.75
C THR A 7 -7.30 -23.13 -25.18
N THR A 8 -6.34 -22.48 -25.84
CA THR A 8 -5.95 -21.12 -25.50
C THR A 8 -7.16 -20.20 -25.71
N PRO A 9 -7.57 -19.42 -24.70
CA PRO A 9 -8.72 -18.51 -24.82
C PRO A 9 -8.45 -17.44 -25.90
N GLN A 10 -9.31 -17.37 -26.92
CA GLN A 10 -9.24 -16.32 -27.93
C GLN A 10 -9.89 -15.04 -27.40
N PHE A 11 -9.06 -14.04 -27.09
CA PHE A 11 -9.54 -12.73 -26.65
C PHE A 11 -9.85 -11.80 -27.83
N SER A 12 -10.99 -11.12 -27.79
CA SER A 12 -11.37 -10.12 -28.80
C SER A 12 -10.57 -8.83 -28.63
N SER A 13 -9.53 -8.65 -29.46
CA SER A 13 -8.69 -7.43 -29.47
C SER A 13 -9.44 -6.13 -29.79
N LYS A 14 -10.72 -6.22 -30.20
CA LYS A 14 -11.59 -5.08 -30.50
C LYS A 14 -12.20 -4.44 -29.25
N SER A 15 -12.22 -5.13 -28.10
CA SER A 15 -12.75 -4.56 -26.86
C SER A 15 -11.82 -3.48 -26.31
N PRO A 16 -12.32 -2.27 -25.97
CA PRO A 16 -11.50 -1.22 -25.37
C PRO A 16 -10.89 -1.65 -24.03
N THR A 17 -11.62 -2.45 -23.24
CA THR A 17 -11.14 -3.06 -21.99
C THR A 17 -9.96 -3.99 -22.24
N ILE A 18 -10.06 -4.89 -23.21
CA ILE A 18 -8.97 -5.83 -23.55
C ILE A 18 -7.74 -5.04 -24.03
N ARG A 19 -7.93 -4.01 -24.86
CA ARG A 19 -6.83 -3.13 -25.30
C ARG A 19 -6.16 -2.41 -24.13
N ARG A 20 -6.92 -1.98 -23.13
CA ARG A 20 -6.39 -1.38 -21.90
C ARG A 20 -5.56 -2.39 -21.11
N ILE A 21 -6.10 -3.58 -20.85
CA ILE A 21 -5.43 -4.64 -20.08
C ILE A 21 -4.11 -5.05 -20.76
N LEU A 22 -4.12 -5.28 -22.08
CA LEU A 22 -2.90 -5.64 -22.83
C LEU A 22 -1.85 -4.53 -22.81
N ARG A 23 -2.27 -3.26 -22.83
CA ARG A 23 -1.35 -2.12 -22.70
C ARG A 23 -0.71 -2.09 -21.32
N GLU A 24 -1.48 -2.30 -20.27
CA GLU A 24 -0.95 -2.35 -18.89
C GLU A 24 -0.03 -3.55 -18.68
N ALA A 25 -0.33 -4.71 -19.29
CA ALA A 25 0.55 -5.87 -19.27
C ALA A 25 1.88 -5.57 -19.96
N ALA A 26 1.85 -4.94 -21.13
CA ALA A 26 3.04 -4.49 -21.84
C ALA A 26 3.82 -3.43 -21.05
N GLU A 27 3.15 -2.52 -20.36
CA GLU A 27 3.78 -1.51 -19.51
C GLU A 27 4.52 -2.15 -18.33
N ILE A 28 3.91 -3.14 -17.66
CA ILE A 28 4.52 -3.83 -16.52
C ILE A 28 5.71 -4.70 -16.97
N SER A 29 5.59 -5.38 -18.12
CA SER A 29 6.68 -6.21 -18.64
C SER A 29 7.85 -5.40 -19.19
N SER A 30 7.60 -4.23 -19.81
CA SER A 30 8.65 -3.35 -20.34
C SER A 30 9.37 -2.54 -19.27
N SER A 31 8.70 -2.22 -18.16
CA SER A 31 9.28 -1.52 -17.01
C SER A 31 9.13 -2.37 -15.74
N PRO A 32 9.95 -3.44 -15.60
CA PRO A 32 9.95 -4.31 -14.43
C PRO A 32 10.41 -3.56 -13.17
N SER A 33 9.92 -3.99 -12.01
CA SER A 33 10.24 -3.40 -10.71
C SER A 33 10.85 -4.45 -9.77
N ALA A 34 11.82 -4.05 -8.95
CA ALA A 34 12.37 -4.94 -7.92
C ALA A 34 11.40 -5.17 -6.75
N ASP A 35 10.41 -4.30 -6.58
CA ASP A 35 9.48 -4.30 -5.44
C ASP A 35 8.25 -5.17 -5.65
N TYR A 36 7.84 -5.40 -6.89
CA TYR A 36 6.68 -6.21 -7.21
C TYR A 36 6.78 -6.82 -8.62
N ALA A 37 6.08 -7.94 -8.79
CA ALA A 37 5.82 -8.57 -10.07
C ALA A 37 4.30 -8.72 -10.24
N ALA A 38 3.78 -8.54 -11.45
CA ALA A 38 2.38 -8.78 -11.75
C ALA A 38 2.18 -9.20 -13.21
N GLU A 39 1.39 -10.23 -13.42
CA GLU A 39 1.13 -10.82 -14.74
C GLU A 39 -0.33 -11.35 -14.81
N PRO A 40 -1.01 -11.23 -15.95
CA PRO A 40 -2.29 -11.90 -16.19
C PRO A 40 -2.12 -13.42 -16.22
N LEU A 41 -3.16 -14.19 -15.89
CA LEU A 41 -3.15 -15.63 -16.14
C LEU A 41 -3.21 -15.90 -17.65
N ASP A 42 -2.53 -16.97 -18.09
CA ASP A 42 -2.62 -17.46 -19.46
C ASP A 42 -4.05 -17.89 -19.85
N SER A 43 -4.83 -18.34 -18.86
CA SER A 43 -6.21 -18.79 -19.04
C SER A 43 -7.25 -17.66 -18.97
N ASP A 44 -6.93 -16.53 -18.35
CA ASP A 44 -7.88 -15.41 -18.18
C ASP A 44 -7.14 -14.08 -18.00
N LEU A 45 -7.30 -13.17 -18.96
CA LEU A 45 -6.74 -11.81 -18.89
C LEU A 45 -7.38 -10.93 -17.80
N PHE A 46 -8.54 -11.31 -17.28
CA PHE A 46 -9.23 -10.58 -16.22
C PHE A 46 -8.78 -11.01 -14.82
N GLU A 47 -8.06 -12.12 -14.70
CA GLU A 47 -7.43 -12.52 -13.44
C GLU A 47 -5.92 -12.32 -13.55
N TRP A 48 -5.37 -11.59 -12.59
CA TRP A 48 -3.94 -11.30 -12.53
C TRP A 48 -3.38 -11.80 -11.22
N HIS A 49 -2.15 -12.29 -11.28
CA HIS A 49 -1.39 -12.64 -10.10
C HIS A 49 -0.34 -11.58 -9.86
N PHE A 50 -0.15 -11.21 -8.60
CA PHE A 50 0.90 -10.29 -8.19
C PHE A 50 1.66 -10.85 -7.01
N THR A 51 2.93 -10.49 -6.92
CA THR A 51 3.77 -10.70 -5.75
C THR A 51 4.42 -9.38 -5.39
N LEU A 52 4.33 -8.95 -4.15
CA LEU A 52 4.95 -7.69 -3.69
C LEU A 52 5.86 -7.93 -2.48
N ARG A 53 6.93 -7.15 -2.40
CA ARG A 53 7.72 -6.99 -1.18
C ARG A 53 6.95 -6.14 -0.19
N GLY A 54 6.99 -6.50 1.08
CA GLY A 54 6.40 -5.66 2.11
C GLY A 54 6.97 -4.23 2.10
N PRO A 55 6.21 -3.25 2.60
CA PRO A 55 6.70 -1.88 2.79
C PRO A 55 8.01 -1.83 3.60
N PRO A 56 8.99 -1.02 3.21
CA PRO A 56 10.26 -0.93 3.93
C PRO A 56 10.00 -0.30 5.30
N LYS A 57 10.84 -0.62 6.30
CA LYS A 57 10.71 -0.07 7.67
C LYS A 57 9.37 -0.36 8.37
N SER A 58 8.62 -1.37 7.90
CA SER A 58 7.37 -1.84 8.52
C SER A 58 7.54 -3.26 9.09
N VAL A 59 6.53 -3.74 9.85
CA VAL A 59 6.45 -5.14 10.33
C VAL A 59 6.37 -6.18 9.20
N TYR A 60 6.12 -5.72 7.98
CA TYR A 60 6.00 -6.54 6.78
C TYR A 60 7.28 -6.55 5.92
N SER A 61 8.29 -5.75 6.28
CA SER A 61 9.47 -5.49 5.44
C SER A 61 10.23 -6.72 4.95
N ASP A 62 10.31 -7.77 5.77
CA ASP A 62 10.99 -9.03 5.42
C ASP A 62 10.13 -10.03 4.63
N GLY A 63 8.85 -9.69 4.41
CA GLY A 63 7.86 -10.55 3.78
C GLY A 63 7.69 -10.34 2.28
N LEU A 64 7.25 -11.41 1.62
CA LEU A 64 6.87 -11.43 0.20
C LEU A 64 5.43 -11.95 0.11
N TYR A 65 4.54 -11.15 -0.47
CA TYR A 65 3.11 -11.40 -0.41
C TYR A 65 2.54 -11.63 -1.81
N HIS A 66 2.02 -12.82 -2.03
CA HIS A 66 1.36 -13.18 -3.27
C HIS A 66 -0.16 -12.99 -3.16
N GLY A 67 -0.77 -12.53 -4.23
CA GLY A 67 -2.20 -12.29 -4.29
C GLY A 67 -2.71 -12.25 -5.72
N ARG A 68 -3.99 -11.92 -5.83
CA ARG A 68 -4.75 -11.87 -7.08
C ARG A 68 -5.48 -10.55 -7.23
N ILE A 69 -5.57 -10.09 -8.47
CA ILE A 69 -6.38 -8.97 -8.90
C ILE A 69 -7.44 -9.52 -9.84
N ILE A 70 -8.70 -9.24 -9.55
CA ILE A 70 -9.83 -9.61 -10.40
C ILE A 70 -10.34 -8.32 -11.05
N LEU A 71 -10.22 -8.25 -12.37
CA LEU A 71 -10.67 -7.12 -13.18
C LEU A 71 -12.13 -7.34 -13.58
N PRO A 72 -13.05 -6.39 -13.34
CA PRO A 72 -14.41 -6.51 -13.85
C PRO A 72 -14.44 -6.37 -15.38
N PRO A 73 -15.46 -6.91 -16.07
CA PRO A 73 -15.64 -6.71 -17.52
C PRO A 73 -15.75 -5.24 -17.93
N THR A 74 -16.10 -4.36 -16.98
CA THR A 74 -16.21 -2.91 -17.16
C THR A 74 -14.91 -2.15 -16.84
N TYR A 75 -13.80 -2.84 -16.57
CA TYR A 75 -12.49 -2.20 -16.36
C TYR A 75 -12.07 -1.36 -17.60
N PRO A 76 -11.46 -0.17 -17.44
CA PRO A 76 -11.07 0.51 -16.20
C PRO A 76 -12.14 1.43 -15.62
N LEU A 77 -13.40 1.39 -16.11
CA LEU A 77 -14.45 2.27 -15.58
C LEU A 77 -14.87 1.90 -14.16
N ARG A 78 -14.79 0.62 -13.81
CA ARG A 78 -14.94 0.16 -12.42
C ARG A 78 -13.61 -0.37 -11.86
N PRO A 79 -13.37 -0.17 -10.55
CA PRO A 79 -12.15 -0.62 -9.91
C PRO A 79 -12.02 -2.16 -9.89
N PRO A 80 -10.78 -2.66 -9.78
CA PRO A 80 -10.53 -4.07 -9.56
C PRO A 80 -10.83 -4.51 -8.11
N SER A 81 -10.90 -5.83 -7.91
CA SER A 81 -10.95 -6.47 -6.59
C SER A 81 -9.62 -7.13 -6.26
N PHE A 82 -9.18 -7.04 -5.00
CA PHE A 82 -7.90 -7.60 -4.54
C PHE A 82 -8.11 -8.70 -3.51
N ARG A 83 -7.24 -9.71 -3.55
CA ARG A 83 -7.17 -10.79 -2.55
C ARG A 83 -5.71 -11.17 -2.32
N PHE A 84 -5.27 -11.30 -1.07
CA PHE A 84 -3.97 -11.93 -0.79
C PHE A 84 -4.16 -13.44 -0.68
N THR A 85 -3.31 -14.23 -1.33
CA THR A 85 -3.28 -15.69 -1.14
C THR A 85 -2.30 -16.04 -0.01
N THR A 86 -1.20 -15.29 0.10
CA THR A 86 -0.24 -15.44 1.20
C THR A 86 -0.78 -14.83 2.49
N PRO A 87 -0.85 -15.59 3.60
CA PRO A 87 -1.20 -15.03 4.91
C PRO A 87 -0.21 -13.95 5.34
N ASN A 88 -0.72 -12.80 5.78
CA ASN A 88 0.13 -11.65 6.14
C ASN A 88 -0.22 -11.01 7.49
N GLY A 89 -1.31 -11.42 8.14
CA GLY A 89 -1.76 -10.88 9.42
C GLY A 89 -2.45 -9.51 9.35
N ARG A 90 -2.48 -8.90 8.16
CA ARG A 90 -3.17 -7.65 7.85
C ARG A 90 -4.53 -7.88 7.21
N PHE A 91 -4.55 -8.80 6.25
CA PHE A 91 -5.69 -9.17 5.47
C PHE A 91 -5.91 -10.68 5.59
N GLU A 92 -7.17 -11.09 5.64
CA GLU A 92 -7.56 -12.49 5.61
C GLU A 92 -7.21 -13.09 4.23
N ALA A 93 -6.54 -14.25 4.25
CA ALA A 93 -6.13 -14.91 3.02
C ALA A 93 -7.35 -15.37 2.20
N ASN A 94 -7.31 -15.13 0.90
CA ASN A 94 -8.33 -15.41 -0.10
C ASN A 94 -9.68 -14.68 0.11
N ARG A 95 -9.74 -13.71 1.03
CA ARG A 95 -10.87 -12.80 1.20
C ARG A 95 -10.69 -11.54 0.35
N GLU A 96 -11.79 -10.97 -0.11
CA GLU A 96 -11.79 -9.66 -0.77
C GLU A 96 -11.46 -8.55 0.21
N ILE A 97 -10.65 -7.61 -0.26
CA ILE A 97 -10.17 -6.48 0.51
C ILE A 97 -10.82 -5.21 -0.03
N CYS A 98 -11.47 -4.45 0.85
CA CYS A 98 -12.16 -3.22 0.48
C CYS A 98 -11.29 -1.99 0.74
N LEU A 99 -10.55 -1.54 -0.26
CA LEU A 99 -9.76 -0.30 -0.24
C LEU A 99 -10.51 0.84 -0.94
N SER A 100 -10.12 2.09 -0.70
CA SER A 100 -10.62 3.24 -1.48
C SER A 100 -10.31 3.15 -2.99
N ILE A 101 -9.44 2.21 -3.38
CA ILE A 101 -9.11 1.91 -4.78
C ILE A 101 -9.78 0.62 -5.29
N SER A 102 -10.67 0.01 -4.50
CA SER A 102 -11.31 -1.28 -4.80
C SER A 102 -12.78 -1.13 -5.14
N GLY A 103 -13.39 -2.21 -5.65
CA GLY A 103 -14.84 -2.39 -5.89
C GLY A 103 -15.82 -1.80 -4.87
N HIS A 104 -15.41 -1.63 -3.61
CA HIS A 104 -16.29 -1.14 -2.55
C HIS A 104 -16.43 0.38 -2.47
N HIS A 105 -15.52 1.12 -3.12
CA HIS A 105 -15.48 2.59 -3.13
C HIS A 105 -15.38 3.08 -4.57
N GLU A 106 -16.41 2.79 -5.37
CA GLU A 106 -16.42 3.17 -6.79
C GLU A 106 -16.34 4.69 -6.98
N GLU A 107 -16.78 5.48 -6.00
CA GLU A 107 -16.76 6.94 -6.01
C GLU A 107 -15.36 7.54 -5.96
N THR A 108 -14.38 6.83 -5.38
CA THR A 108 -12.99 7.30 -5.28
C THR A 108 -12.09 6.72 -6.37
N TRP A 109 -12.57 5.75 -7.14
CA TRP A 109 -11.81 5.15 -8.25
C TRP A 109 -11.68 6.11 -9.44
N GLN A 110 -10.48 6.20 -10.00
CA GLN A 110 -10.23 6.93 -11.23
C GLN A 110 -9.81 5.96 -12.34
N PRO A 111 -10.51 5.93 -13.49
CA PRO A 111 -10.13 5.08 -14.64
C PRO A 111 -8.73 5.35 -15.21
N ALA A 112 -8.10 6.46 -14.81
CA ALA A 112 -6.72 6.76 -15.12
C ALA A 112 -5.73 5.83 -14.40
N TRP A 113 -6.06 5.39 -13.18
CA TRP A 113 -5.22 4.47 -12.40
C TRP A 113 -5.16 3.10 -13.08
N GLY A 114 -3.94 2.57 -13.23
CA GLY A 114 -3.68 1.24 -13.76
C GLY A 114 -3.32 0.24 -12.67
N ILE A 115 -3.07 -1.01 -13.08
CA ILE A 115 -2.65 -2.13 -12.23
C ILE A 115 -1.37 -1.79 -11.47
N ARG A 116 -0.39 -1.13 -12.12
CA ARG A 116 0.83 -0.64 -11.48
C ARG A 116 0.52 0.26 -10.28
N THR A 117 -0.26 1.32 -10.51
CA THR A 117 -0.66 2.28 -9.48
C THR A 117 -1.43 1.58 -8.35
N ALA A 118 -2.33 0.67 -8.71
CA ALA A 118 -3.11 -0.11 -7.76
C ALA A 118 -2.23 -1.00 -6.85
N ILE A 119 -1.21 -1.67 -7.38
CA ILE A 119 -0.28 -2.50 -6.59
C ILE A 119 0.56 -1.64 -5.65
N VAL A 120 1.05 -0.49 -6.13
CA VAL A 120 1.81 0.44 -5.28
C VAL A 120 0.95 0.96 -4.13
N ALA A 121 -0.29 1.36 -4.42
CA ALA A 121 -1.23 1.79 -3.39
C ALA A 121 -1.57 0.66 -2.42
N LEU A 122 -1.83 -0.56 -2.91
CA LEU A 122 -2.08 -1.76 -2.08
C LEU A 122 -0.92 -2.02 -1.12
N ARG A 123 0.33 -1.88 -1.58
CA ARG A 123 1.52 -2.00 -0.74
C ARG A 123 1.51 -0.97 0.37
N SER A 124 1.29 0.31 0.08
CA SER A 124 1.21 1.36 1.10
C SER A 124 0.06 1.14 2.09
N PHE A 125 -1.07 0.60 1.64
CA PHE A 125 -2.20 0.27 2.52
C PHE A 125 -1.88 -0.80 3.56
N MET A 126 -0.86 -1.64 3.36
CA MET A 126 -0.44 -2.61 4.38
C MET A 126 0.00 -1.94 5.68
N GLU A 127 0.55 -0.72 5.63
CA GLU A 127 1.05 0.02 6.80
C GLU A 127 -0.05 0.66 7.64
N THR A 128 -1.28 0.73 7.12
CA THR A 128 -2.43 1.31 7.83
C THR A 128 -3.01 0.32 8.86
N ASP A 129 -4.00 0.74 9.66
CA ASP A 129 -4.73 -0.10 10.65
C ASP A 129 -6.04 -0.66 10.08
N ALA A 130 -6.48 -1.84 10.55
CA ALA A 130 -7.54 -2.59 9.84
C ALA A 130 -8.90 -1.96 10.11
N ARG A 131 -9.09 -1.39 11.31
CA ARG A 131 -10.24 -0.55 11.70
C ARG A 131 -11.60 -1.14 11.26
N GLY A 132 -11.74 -2.46 11.32
CA GLY A 132 -12.98 -3.16 10.91
C GLY A 132 -13.26 -3.18 9.40
N GLN A 133 -12.28 -2.87 8.56
CA GLN A 133 -12.36 -2.99 7.11
C GLN A 133 -12.70 -4.42 6.69
N LEU A 134 -13.49 -4.58 5.62
CA LEU A 134 -13.78 -5.90 5.06
C LEU A 134 -12.48 -6.60 4.64
N GLY A 135 -12.30 -7.82 5.16
CA GLY A 135 -11.11 -8.62 4.93
C GLY A 135 -9.88 -8.18 5.73
N GLY A 136 -10.00 -7.16 6.59
CA GLY A 136 -8.95 -6.77 7.53
C GLY A 136 -8.87 -7.71 8.73
N LEU A 137 -7.65 -7.89 9.26
CA LEU A 137 -7.38 -8.70 10.44
C LEU A 137 -6.57 -7.91 11.47
N ASP A 138 -7.05 -7.90 12.72
CA ASP A 138 -6.36 -7.31 13.86
C ASP A 138 -5.48 -8.38 14.52
N THR A 139 -4.20 -8.41 14.16
CA THR A 139 -3.18 -9.29 14.75
C THR A 139 -2.07 -8.49 15.41
N THR A 140 -1.32 -9.13 16.30
CA THR A 140 -0.14 -8.54 16.93
C THR A 140 1.02 -8.44 15.93
N ASP A 141 1.88 -7.46 16.14
CA ASP A 141 3.07 -7.27 15.28
C ASP A 141 4.02 -8.47 15.33
N GLU A 142 4.06 -9.21 16.44
CA GLU A 142 4.78 -10.48 16.59
C GLU A 142 4.34 -11.49 15.52
N VAL A 143 3.02 -11.68 15.39
CA VAL A 143 2.42 -12.60 14.42
C VAL A 143 2.68 -12.12 12.99
N ARG A 144 2.55 -10.81 12.74
CA ARG A 144 2.83 -10.22 11.41
C ARG A 144 4.29 -10.47 10.97
N ARG A 145 5.26 -10.26 11.87
CA ARG A 145 6.68 -10.55 11.59
C ARG A 145 6.95 -12.04 11.39
N HIS A 146 6.25 -12.91 12.12
CA HIS A 146 6.34 -14.35 11.92
C HIS A 146 5.82 -14.76 10.54
N LEU A 147 4.63 -14.30 10.16
CA LEU A 147 4.04 -14.53 8.83
C LEU A 147 4.91 -13.93 7.71
N ALA A 148 5.53 -12.76 7.92
CA ALA A 148 6.47 -12.18 6.99
C ALA A 148 7.65 -13.14 6.69
N ARG A 149 8.22 -13.79 7.70
CA ARG A 149 9.29 -14.77 7.49
C ARG A 149 8.83 -16.00 6.70
N GLU A 150 7.66 -16.53 7.01
CA GLU A 150 7.09 -17.72 6.34
C GLU A 150 6.64 -17.45 4.90
N SER A 151 6.20 -16.22 4.64
CA SER A 151 5.69 -15.76 3.34
C SER A 151 6.70 -15.93 2.20
N ARG A 152 8.00 -15.96 2.51
CA ARG A 152 9.07 -16.11 1.51
C ARG A 152 9.06 -17.49 0.84
N SER A 153 8.78 -18.53 1.61
CA SER A 153 8.68 -19.92 1.13
C SER A 153 7.29 -20.31 0.64
N PHE A 154 6.31 -19.40 0.72
CA PHE A 154 4.97 -19.64 0.24
C PHE A 154 4.99 -19.98 -1.25
N ARG A 155 4.24 -21.01 -1.64
CA ARG A 155 4.05 -21.44 -3.03
C ARG A 155 2.62 -21.23 -3.45
N CYS A 156 2.43 -20.56 -4.58
CA CYS A 156 1.09 -20.35 -5.12
C CYS A 156 0.54 -21.66 -5.70
N PRO A 157 -0.71 -22.05 -5.38
CA PRO A 157 -1.33 -23.26 -5.91
C PRO A 157 -1.60 -23.20 -7.42
N THR A 158 -1.68 -22.01 -8.00
CA THR A 158 -1.97 -21.81 -9.44
C THR A 158 -0.68 -21.61 -10.25
N CYS A 159 0.27 -20.82 -9.76
CA CYS A 159 1.54 -20.57 -10.47
C CYS A 159 2.59 -21.67 -10.25
N ALA A 160 2.47 -22.48 -9.19
CA ALA A 160 3.47 -23.43 -8.71
C ALA A 160 4.86 -22.85 -8.36
N GLN A 161 5.04 -21.53 -8.48
CA GLN A 161 6.25 -20.80 -8.12
C GLN A 161 6.22 -20.34 -6.66
N SER A 162 7.41 -20.19 -6.06
CA SER A 162 7.53 -19.59 -4.74
C SER A 162 7.62 -18.06 -4.82
N ASN A 163 7.22 -17.37 -3.76
CA ASN A 163 7.28 -15.91 -3.72
C ASN A 163 8.71 -15.37 -3.91
N MET A 164 9.70 -16.09 -3.34
CA MET A 164 11.12 -15.79 -3.53
C MET A 164 11.55 -15.89 -4.99
N ASP A 165 11.15 -16.94 -5.70
CA ASP A 165 11.53 -17.15 -7.10
C ASP A 165 11.01 -16.00 -7.97
N ILE A 166 9.72 -15.69 -7.86
CA ILE A 166 9.03 -14.63 -8.63
C ILE A 166 9.72 -13.28 -8.46
N ILE A 167 9.97 -12.88 -7.21
CA ILE A 167 10.56 -11.57 -6.90
C ILE A 167 12.05 -11.53 -7.27
N SER A 168 12.77 -12.65 -7.16
CA SER A 168 14.17 -12.71 -7.59
C SER A 168 14.31 -12.57 -9.10
N GLU A 169 13.42 -13.17 -9.87
CA GLU A 169 13.38 -13.04 -11.33
C GLU A 169 13.02 -11.62 -11.76
N SER A 170 12.00 -11.04 -11.13
CA SER A 170 11.59 -9.65 -11.40
C SER A 170 12.72 -8.65 -11.09
N GLY A 171 13.45 -8.86 -9.98
CA GLY A 171 14.61 -8.05 -9.64
C GLY A 171 15.76 -8.15 -10.65
N LYS A 172 16.03 -9.35 -11.20
CA LYS A 172 17.01 -9.52 -12.28
C LYS A 172 16.60 -8.75 -13.54
N LYS A 173 15.35 -8.92 -13.98
CA LYS A 173 14.78 -8.18 -15.13
C LYS A 173 14.89 -6.66 -14.95
N ALA A 174 14.61 -6.16 -13.74
CA ALA A 174 14.77 -4.74 -13.40
C ALA A 174 16.24 -4.28 -13.49
N SER A 175 17.19 -5.07 -12.97
CA SER A 175 18.62 -4.72 -13.05
C SER A 175 19.15 -4.73 -14.48
N GLU A 176 18.73 -5.68 -15.31
CA GLU A 176 19.13 -5.79 -16.72
C GLU A 176 18.57 -4.63 -17.55
N SER A 177 17.30 -4.24 -17.30
CA SER A 177 16.67 -3.09 -17.94
C SER A 177 17.40 -1.77 -17.63
N LEU A 178 17.86 -1.59 -16.39
CA LEU A 178 18.68 -0.44 -15.97
C LEU A 178 20.06 -0.41 -16.65
N VAL A 179 20.71 -1.57 -16.79
CA VAL A 179 22.01 -1.67 -17.47
C VAL A 179 21.86 -1.39 -18.96
N SER A 180 20.82 -1.94 -19.61
CA SER A 180 20.56 -1.72 -21.04
C SER A 180 20.28 -0.25 -21.37
N SER A 181 19.54 0.45 -20.52
CA SER A 181 19.25 1.89 -20.70
C SER A 181 20.46 2.78 -20.45
N THR A 182 21.43 2.33 -19.63
CA THR A 182 22.68 3.08 -19.36
C THR A 182 23.70 2.90 -20.48
N SER A 183 23.72 1.76 -21.18
CA SER A 183 24.68 1.49 -22.26
C SER A 183 24.42 2.25 -23.58
N GLU A 184 23.25 2.86 -23.78
CA GLU A 184 22.88 3.52 -25.04
C GLU A 184 23.08 5.05 -25.04
N ILE A 185 23.42 5.66 -23.90
CA ILE A 185 23.70 7.11 -23.83
C ILE A 185 25.18 7.37 -24.16
N GLN A 186 25.54 7.24 -25.44
CA GLN A 186 26.75 7.90 -25.95
C GLN A 186 26.41 9.37 -26.19
N ILE A 187 26.75 10.25 -25.23
CA ILE A 187 26.65 11.69 -25.41
C ILE A 187 27.59 12.06 -26.58
N PRO A 188 27.09 12.55 -27.72
CA PRO A 188 27.96 12.98 -28.81
C PRO A 188 28.88 14.10 -28.29
N PRO A 189 30.19 14.07 -28.59
CA PRO A 189 31.15 15.06 -28.10
C PRO A 189 30.80 16.52 -28.49
N GLU A 190 29.94 16.70 -29.50
CA GLU A 190 29.35 17.97 -29.92
C GLU A 190 28.48 18.65 -28.84
N LEU A 191 27.92 17.88 -27.89
CA LEU A 191 27.12 18.40 -26.77
C LEU A 191 27.95 18.59 -25.48
N SER A 192 29.26 18.32 -25.51
CA SER A 192 30.14 18.33 -24.34
C SER A 192 30.91 19.63 -24.13
N MET A 193 30.82 20.63 -25.00
CA MET A 193 31.58 21.88 -24.84
C MET A 193 30.76 23.10 -25.27
N GLY A 194 30.55 24.02 -24.32
CA GLY A 194 29.91 25.31 -24.56
C GLY A 194 29.71 26.16 -23.30
N TRP A 195 29.66 25.54 -22.12
CA TRP A 195 29.39 26.25 -20.85
C TRP A 195 30.60 26.52 -19.97
N ARG A 196 31.80 26.05 -20.36
CA ARG A 196 33.02 26.19 -19.54
C ARG A 196 33.90 27.38 -19.94
N ASP A 197 33.77 27.88 -21.17
CA ASP A 197 34.65 28.93 -21.71
C ASP A 197 34.16 30.37 -21.41
N GLU A 198 32.86 30.58 -21.15
CA GLU A 198 32.33 31.90 -20.79
C GLU A 198 32.67 32.33 -19.34
N MET A 199 32.95 31.39 -18.45
CA MET A 199 33.32 31.68 -17.05
C MET A 199 34.81 32.06 -16.88
N THR A 200 35.68 31.63 -17.79
CA THR A 200 37.11 31.95 -17.76
C THR A 200 37.42 33.27 -18.47
N ALA A 201 36.67 33.63 -19.52
CA ALA A 201 36.86 34.87 -20.28
C ALA A 201 36.47 36.15 -19.52
N LYS A 202 35.60 36.07 -18.50
CA LYS A 202 35.20 37.22 -17.66
C LYS A 202 36.13 37.53 -16.47
N ARG A 203 37.25 36.81 -16.33
CA ARG A 203 38.15 36.91 -15.16
C ARG A 203 39.55 37.48 -15.45
N GLN A 204 39.76 38.25 -16.52
CA GLN A 204 41.07 38.91 -16.77
C GLN A 204 40.93 40.42 -16.99
N ASP A 205 41.77 41.15 -16.26
CA ASP A 205 41.72 42.58 -15.85
C ASP A 205 41.98 43.62 -16.96
N PRO A 206 42.06 44.93 -16.59
CA PRO A 206 43.41 45.46 -16.37
C PRO A 206 43.56 46.38 -15.15
N GLU A 207 44.67 46.19 -14.42
CA GLU A 207 45.24 47.18 -13.49
C GLU A 207 45.73 48.43 -14.24
N ARG A 208 45.50 49.62 -13.68
CA ARG A 208 46.53 50.67 -13.53
C ARG A 208 46.13 51.81 -12.59
N ASP A 209 47.08 52.07 -11.69
CA ASP A 209 47.51 53.34 -11.13
C ASP A 209 46.80 54.00 -9.94
N ALA A 210 47.69 54.46 -9.06
CA ALA A 210 47.47 54.83 -7.69
C ALA A 210 46.94 56.26 -7.50
N SER A 211 46.38 56.45 -6.30
CA SER A 211 46.43 57.66 -5.46
C SER A 211 45.18 58.58 -5.39
N THR A 212 44.70 58.72 -4.15
CA THR A 212 44.25 59.97 -3.51
C THR A 212 42.73 60.31 -3.54
N LEU A 213 42.15 60.31 -2.30
CA LEU A 213 40.99 61.06 -1.75
C LEU A 213 39.58 60.41 -1.66
N ASN A 214 39.16 60.25 -0.39
CA ASN A 214 37.80 60.19 0.19
C ASN A 214 36.94 61.46 -0.09
N PRO A 215 35.67 61.61 0.38
CA PRO A 215 34.57 60.65 0.65
C PRO A 215 33.15 61.20 0.23
N LEU A 216 32.07 60.46 0.58
CA LEU A 216 30.65 60.87 0.78
C LEU A 216 29.66 60.75 -0.40
N LYS A 217 28.59 59.93 -0.25
CA LYS A 217 27.23 60.35 0.21
C LYS A 217 26.08 59.44 -0.34
N VAL A 218 25.40 58.79 0.61
CA VAL A 218 23.94 58.56 0.80
C VAL A 218 22.97 58.81 -0.38
N SER A 219 22.12 57.79 -0.68
CA SER A 219 20.63 57.81 -0.67
C SER A 219 20.06 56.56 -1.40
N SER A 220 19.32 55.65 -0.74
CA SER A 220 17.85 55.38 -0.89
C SER A 220 17.36 55.34 -2.35
N ASP A 221 16.62 54.37 -2.88
CA ASP A 221 15.48 53.64 -2.30
C ASP A 221 15.01 52.49 -3.23
N GLU A 222 14.28 51.54 -2.66
CA GLU A 222 13.28 50.58 -3.20
C GLU A 222 13.50 49.72 -4.48
N GLY A 223 13.45 48.39 -4.28
CA GLY A 223 12.28 47.62 -4.74
C GLY A 223 12.46 46.46 -5.73
N CYS A 224 12.08 45.26 -5.25
CA CYS A 224 11.52 44.09 -5.96
C CYS A 224 12.46 42.96 -6.44
N ASP A 225 12.69 42.00 -5.54
CA ASP A 225 12.96 40.57 -5.80
C ASP A 225 11.63 39.82 -6.06
N PRO A 226 11.58 38.71 -6.83
CA PRO A 226 12.05 37.42 -6.32
C PRO A 226 12.69 36.47 -7.34
N GLU A 227 13.93 36.07 -7.08
CA GLU A 227 14.53 34.88 -7.70
C GLU A 227 14.66 33.72 -6.70
N ILE A 228 14.33 32.55 -7.22
CA ILE A 228 14.33 31.23 -6.60
C ILE A 228 15.78 30.82 -6.29
N ALA A 229 16.07 30.41 -5.06
CA ALA A 229 17.33 29.76 -4.72
C ALA A 229 17.08 28.39 -4.08
N GLU A 230 17.35 27.35 -4.87
CA GLU A 230 17.56 25.99 -4.38
C GLU A 230 18.87 25.95 -3.55
N GLY A 231 18.75 25.52 -2.30
CA GLY A 231 19.87 25.30 -1.39
C GLY A 231 20.43 23.90 -1.52
N PHE A 232 21.61 23.82 -2.12
CA PHE A 232 22.42 22.64 -2.38
C PHE A 232 22.89 21.93 -1.09
N VAL A 233 22.86 20.59 -1.12
CA VAL A 233 23.36 19.69 -0.07
C VAL A 233 24.88 19.69 -0.07
N GLN A 234 25.51 19.95 1.08
CA GLN A 234 26.96 19.86 1.23
C GLN A 234 27.33 18.67 2.12
N THR A 235 27.98 17.67 1.52
CA THR A 235 28.55 16.49 2.19
C THR A 235 30.01 16.77 2.57
N GLY A 236 30.31 16.69 3.86
CA GLY A 236 31.67 16.75 4.42
C GLY A 236 31.76 15.99 5.76
N PRO A 237 32.93 15.45 6.15
CA PRO A 237 33.00 14.29 7.04
C PRO A 237 33.16 14.59 8.54
N VAL A 238 32.80 13.55 9.31
CA VAL A 238 32.68 13.30 10.77
C VAL A 238 33.81 13.81 11.68
N ASP A 239 33.46 14.31 12.89
CA ASP A 239 34.09 13.83 14.14
C ASP A 239 33.22 13.98 15.40
N ARG A 240 33.45 13.08 16.36
CA ARG A 240 32.74 12.84 17.63
C ARG A 240 33.03 13.90 18.70
N SER A 241 32.06 14.06 19.62
CA SER A 241 32.20 14.00 21.10
C SER A 241 31.55 15.16 21.90
N ILE A 242 30.67 14.77 22.86
CA ILE A 242 30.29 15.43 24.17
C ILE A 242 29.44 16.72 24.01
N VAL A 243 28.32 17.01 24.72
CA VAL A 243 27.86 16.80 26.11
C VAL A 243 26.31 16.94 26.20
N GLU A 244 25.74 16.28 27.23
CA GLU A 244 24.60 16.61 28.14
C GLU A 244 23.81 17.92 27.90
N GLU A 245 22.53 18.11 28.24
CA GLU A 245 21.64 17.63 29.32
C GLU A 245 20.23 18.12 28.92
N SER A 246 19.10 17.46 29.22
CA SER A 246 18.36 17.79 30.45
C SER A 246 17.22 16.80 30.67
N GLN A 247 17.16 16.33 31.91
CA GLN A 247 16.12 15.49 32.50
C GLN A 247 15.03 16.36 33.14
N SER A 248 13.81 15.82 33.21
CA SER A 248 12.96 15.84 34.43
C SER A 248 11.93 14.70 34.24
N SER A 249 11.93 13.56 34.95
CA SER A 249 11.95 13.21 36.38
C SER A 249 10.65 13.54 37.13
N ILE A 250 9.81 12.52 37.34
CA ILE A 250 9.11 12.29 38.62
C ILE A 250 9.14 10.78 38.90
N SER A 251 9.51 10.43 40.12
CA SER A 251 9.97 9.11 40.59
C SER A 251 8.99 8.43 41.57
N ALA A 252 9.04 7.09 41.59
CA ALA A 252 9.04 6.15 42.74
C ALA A 252 7.84 6.15 43.74
N ALA A 253 7.48 5.11 44.51
CA ALA A 253 8.21 3.94 44.99
C ALA A 253 7.27 2.87 45.63
N THR A 254 7.57 1.58 45.37
CA THR A 254 7.83 0.47 46.34
C THR A 254 6.78 -0.22 47.24
N ASN A 255 7.10 -1.52 47.45
CA ASN A 255 6.71 -2.54 48.46
C ASN A 255 5.45 -3.37 48.12
N GLY A 256 5.36 -4.70 48.30
CA GLY A 256 6.26 -5.73 48.83
C GLY A 256 5.45 -7.03 49.14
N SER A 257 6.01 -8.20 48.80
CA SER A 257 5.86 -9.55 49.40
C SER A 257 4.50 -10.29 49.56
N SER A 258 4.49 -11.53 49.00
CA SER A 258 4.27 -12.86 49.64
C SER A 258 2.97 -13.68 49.45
N SER A 259 3.20 -14.99 49.16
CA SER A 259 2.39 -16.21 49.41
C SER A 259 1.10 -16.41 48.58
N SER A 260 0.65 -17.60 48.16
CA SER A 260 1.05 -19.02 48.35
C SER A 260 0.22 -19.93 47.43
N SER A 261 0.79 -21.12 47.14
CA SER A 261 0.13 -22.44 47.06
C SER A 261 -0.97 -22.73 46.02
N SER A 262 -0.71 -23.72 45.15
CA SER A 262 -1.33 -25.06 45.21
C SER A 262 -1.46 -25.73 43.83
N ALA A 263 -0.81 -26.89 43.73
CA ALA A 263 -0.99 -27.89 42.69
C ALA A 263 -2.29 -28.69 42.90
N GLU A 264 -2.77 -29.37 41.85
CA GLU A 264 -3.21 -30.79 41.80
C GLU A 264 -4.02 -31.05 40.50
N ARG A 265 -3.52 -31.91 39.60
CA ARG A 265 -3.94 -33.32 39.31
C ARG A 265 -5.09 -33.45 38.29
N LEU A 266 -4.81 -34.03 37.12
CA LEU A 266 -5.02 -35.44 36.67
C LEU A 266 -6.41 -35.70 36.08
N GLY A 267 -6.43 -36.29 34.87
CA GLY A 267 -7.65 -36.73 34.20
C GLY A 267 -7.41 -37.28 32.80
N GLU A 268 -6.72 -38.41 32.71
CA GLU A 268 -6.69 -39.38 31.60
C GLU A 268 -8.13 -39.64 31.05
N SER A 269 -8.43 -39.85 29.76
CA SER A 269 -8.09 -41.10 29.05
C SER A 269 -8.79 -41.22 27.68
N ARG A 270 -8.06 -41.88 26.77
CA ARG A 270 -8.46 -42.91 25.78
C ARG A 270 -9.20 -42.58 24.47
N ALA A 271 -8.49 -42.96 23.41
CA ALA A 271 -8.93 -43.26 22.06
C ALA A 271 -9.82 -44.52 21.94
N ALA A 272 -10.65 -44.56 20.90
CA ALA A 272 -11.11 -45.80 20.26
C ALA A 272 -11.31 -45.60 18.74
N LEU A 273 -10.68 -46.51 17.98
CA LEU A 273 -10.77 -46.72 16.53
C LEU A 273 -11.81 -47.80 16.18
N MET A 274 -12.03 -47.98 14.87
CA MET A 274 -12.76 -49.03 14.11
C MET A 274 -14.16 -48.57 13.63
N ASP A 275 -14.38 -48.28 12.35
CA ASP A 275 -14.46 -49.11 11.13
C ASP A 275 -15.82 -49.83 10.95
N GLY A 276 -16.36 -49.82 9.71
CA GLY A 276 -17.49 -50.67 9.30
C GLY A 276 -18.68 -49.96 8.63
N SER A 277 -18.66 -49.92 7.30
CA SER A 277 -19.73 -49.57 6.35
C SER A 277 -21.14 -50.11 6.66
N THR A 278 -22.17 -49.31 6.39
CA THR A 278 -23.43 -49.75 5.74
C THR A 278 -24.15 -48.55 5.12
N VAL A 279 -24.29 -48.58 3.79
CA VAL A 279 -25.07 -47.64 2.98
C VAL A 279 -26.56 -47.96 3.12
N ARG A 280 -27.39 -46.96 3.42
CA ARG A 280 -28.86 -47.00 3.34
C ARG A 280 -29.39 -45.76 2.61
N PRO A 281 -30.47 -45.88 1.81
CA PRO A 281 -30.92 -44.80 0.93
C PRO A 281 -31.67 -43.72 1.71
N ALA A 282 -31.32 -42.46 1.46
CA ALA A 282 -31.95 -41.31 2.07
C ALA A 282 -33.37 -41.10 1.52
N SER A 283 -34.35 -41.39 2.37
CA SER A 283 -35.73 -40.92 2.24
C SER A 283 -35.78 -39.39 2.28
N ARG A 284 -36.56 -38.84 1.35
CA ARG A 284 -36.92 -37.43 1.16
C ARG A 284 -37.40 -36.79 2.47
N LEU A 285 -36.50 -36.13 3.20
CA LEU A 285 -36.84 -35.31 4.37
C LEU A 285 -37.41 -33.98 3.88
N GLN A 286 -38.68 -33.76 4.22
CA GLN A 286 -39.34 -32.46 4.09
C GLN A 286 -38.59 -31.45 4.96
N ILE A 287 -38.12 -30.37 4.33
CA ILE A 287 -37.59 -29.20 5.00
C ILE A 287 -38.74 -28.57 5.80
N ARG A 288 -38.83 -28.93 7.07
CA ARG A 288 -39.61 -28.18 8.05
C ARG A 288 -38.86 -26.88 8.27
N GLN A 289 -39.38 -25.81 7.67
CA GLN A 289 -38.94 -24.44 7.88
C GLN A 289 -39.02 -24.14 9.38
N ARG A 290 -37.89 -24.29 10.08
CA ARG A 290 -37.75 -23.84 11.45
C ARG A 290 -37.62 -22.33 11.36
N GLN A 291 -38.70 -21.61 11.63
CA GLN A 291 -38.64 -20.18 11.91
C GLN A 291 -37.69 -20.01 13.10
N SER A 292 -36.45 -19.64 12.81
CA SER A 292 -35.56 -19.05 13.81
C SER A 292 -36.15 -17.69 14.13
N SER A 293 -36.75 -17.59 15.31
CA SER A 293 -37.01 -16.31 15.96
C SER A 293 -35.70 -15.50 15.95
N THR A 294 -35.70 -14.42 15.19
CA THR A 294 -34.70 -13.36 15.26
C THR A 294 -34.71 -12.84 16.69
N THR A 295 -33.69 -13.19 17.49
CA THR A 295 -33.29 -12.32 18.58
C THR A 295 -32.66 -11.10 17.93
N GLU A 296 -33.52 -10.12 17.62
CA GLU A 296 -33.12 -8.75 17.27
C GLU A 296 -32.16 -8.27 18.37
N ARG A 297 -30.91 -8.00 18.01
CA ARG A 297 -30.06 -7.15 18.84
C ARG A 297 -30.73 -5.78 18.82
N PRO A 298 -30.94 -5.12 19.98
CA PRO A 298 -31.48 -3.77 19.94
C PRO A 298 -30.52 -2.92 19.12
N HIS A 299 -31.08 -2.25 18.12
CA HIS A 299 -30.40 -1.18 17.40
C HIS A 299 -29.67 -0.30 18.42
N ASP A 300 -28.36 -0.13 18.26
CA ASP A 300 -27.67 1.04 18.79
C ASP A 300 -28.23 2.24 18.01
N GLY A 301 -29.42 2.68 18.42
CA GLY A 301 -30.06 3.87 17.91
C GLY A 301 -29.15 5.05 18.14
N VAL A 302 -29.14 5.97 17.16
CA VAL A 302 -28.49 7.27 17.30
C VAL A 302 -28.88 7.83 18.67
N PRO A 303 -27.91 8.07 19.58
CA PRO A 303 -28.24 8.42 20.95
C PRO A 303 -29.08 9.69 20.96
N LEU A 304 -30.16 9.71 21.75
CA LEU A 304 -31.20 10.75 21.72
C LEU A 304 -30.68 12.19 21.89
N TRP A 305 -29.45 12.37 22.39
CA TRP A 305 -28.81 13.69 22.44
C TRP A 305 -28.43 14.21 21.05
N ILE A 306 -28.13 13.34 20.08
CA ILE A 306 -27.80 13.68 18.69
C ILE A 306 -29.04 14.20 17.98
N ASP A 307 -30.19 13.53 18.12
CA ASP A 307 -31.46 14.03 17.56
C ASP A 307 -31.82 15.40 18.14
N ARG A 308 -31.59 15.61 19.44
CA ARG A 308 -31.78 16.92 20.09
C ARG A 308 -30.79 17.97 19.61
N ALA A 309 -29.54 17.58 19.32
CA ALA A 309 -28.52 18.47 18.77
C ALA A 309 -28.86 18.88 17.33
N ILE A 310 -29.36 17.95 16.51
CA ILE A 310 -29.81 18.21 15.14
C ILE A 310 -30.99 19.19 15.15
N VAL A 311 -32.00 18.95 16.01
CA VAL A 311 -33.15 19.86 16.14
C VAL A 311 -32.73 21.26 16.60
N ALA A 312 -31.81 21.35 17.57
CA ALA A 312 -31.30 22.64 18.03
C ALA A 312 -30.57 23.40 16.90
N LEU A 313 -29.77 22.70 16.09
CA LEU A 313 -29.03 23.29 14.98
C LEU A 313 -29.98 23.78 13.88
N VAL A 314 -31.05 23.04 13.57
CA VAL A 314 -32.09 23.46 12.63
C VAL A 314 -32.82 24.72 13.13
N ILE A 315 -33.14 24.81 14.42
CA ILE A 315 -33.78 25.99 15.02
C ILE A 315 -32.86 27.21 14.93
N VAL A 316 -31.57 27.06 15.25
CA VAL A 316 -30.59 28.14 15.15
C VAL A 316 -30.45 28.61 13.70
N LEU A 317 -30.40 27.69 12.74
CA LEU A 317 -30.28 28.02 11.32
C LEU A 317 -31.54 28.73 10.81
N ALA A 318 -32.73 28.28 11.23
CA ALA A 318 -33.99 28.96 10.94
C ALA A 318 -34.04 30.37 11.57
N ALA A 319 -33.58 30.53 12.80
CA ALA A 319 -33.51 31.84 13.47
C ALA A 319 -32.54 32.79 12.76
N LEU A 320 -31.39 32.29 12.29
CA LEU A 320 -30.44 33.07 11.50
C LEU A 320 -31.03 33.48 10.15
N LEU A 321 -31.74 32.58 9.46
CA LEU A 321 -32.43 32.90 8.21
C LEU A 321 -33.55 33.92 8.43
N LEU A 322 -34.32 33.80 9.50
CA LEU A 322 -35.34 34.80 9.87
C LEU A 322 -34.69 36.15 10.20
N LYS A 323 -33.58 36.16 10.94
CA LYS A 323 -32.83 37.38 11.26
C LYS A 323 -32.34 38.08 9.98
N VAL A 324 -31.81 37.32 9.04
CA VAL A 324 -31.34 37.82 7.74
C VAL A 324 -32.49 38.29 6.84
N LEU A 325 -33.62 37.58 6.83
CA LEU A 325 -34.78 37.93 5.98
C LEU A 325 -35.58 39.11 6.52
N PHE A 326 -35.66 39.27 7.85
CA PHE A 326 -36.47 40.30 8.51
C PHE A 326 -35.66 41.48 9.06
N GLY A 327 -34.33 41.45 8.97
CA GLY A 327 -33.47 42.62 9.21
C GLY A 327 -33.49 43.17 10.64
N ILE A 328 -33.75 42.33 11.65
CA ILE A 328 -33.53 42.64 13.07
C ILE A 328 -32.13 42.17 13.46
#